data_AF-A0A536VW03-F1
#
_entry.id   AF-A0A536VW03-F1
#
_cell.length_a   1.000
_cell.length_b   1.000
_cell.length_c   1.000
_cell.angle_alpha   90.00
_cell.angle_beta   90.00
_cell.angle_gamma   90.00
#
_symmetry.space_group_name_H-M   'P 1'
#
loop_
_entity.id
_entity.type
_entity.pdbx_description
1 polymer ?
#
loop_
_entity_poly.entity_id
_entity_poly.type
_entity_poly.pdbx_seq_one_letter_code
_entity_poly.pdbx_strand_id
1 'polypeptide(L)' 'MANTAQARKRARQAEVRRQHNASLKSSLRTALKKVKKAIAGGDKAAATKEFKAQQS' A
#
# COMPACT_ATOMS: atom_id res chain seq x y z
N MET A 1 -20.43 -9.38 23.13
CA MET A 1 -21.21 -10.13 22.11
C MET A 1 -21.19 -9.38 20.77
N ALA A 2 -21.17 -10.11 19.64
CA ALA A 2 -21.16 -9.54 18.29
C ALA A 2 -22.43 -8.74 17.93
N ASN A 3 -23.52 -8.91 18.70
CA ASN A 3 -24.82 -8.30 18.43
C ASN A 3 -25.05 -6.96 19.15
N THR A 4 -24.08 -6.46 19.92
CA THR A 4 -24.21 -5.16 20.59
C THR A 4 -24.12 -4.01 19.59
N ALA A 5 -24.73 -2.86 19.90
CA ALA A 5 -24.65 -1.67 19.04
C ALA A 5 -23.19 -1.22 18.78
N GLN A 6 -22.32 -1.38 19.77
CA GLN A 6 -20.89 -1.08 19.64
C GLN A 6 -20.18 -2.03 18.67
N ALA A 7 -20.48 -3.32 18.70
CA ALA A 7 -19.91 -4.29 17.75
C ALA A 7 -20.30 -3.96 16.31
N ARG A 8 -21.57 -3.62 16.05
CA ARG A 8 -22.04 -3.14 14.74
C ARG A 8 -21.34 -1.85 14.30
N LYS A 9 -21.08 -0.90 15.22
CA LYS A 9 -20.29 0.30 14.93
C LYS A 9 -18.85 -0.04 14.55
N ARG A 10 -18.20 -0.94 15.29
CA ARG A 10 -16.81 -1.36 15.03
C ARG A 10 -16.66 -2.08 13.70
N ALA A 11 -17.64 -2.90 13.29
CA ALA A 11 -17.66 -3.57 12.00
C ALA A 11 -17.65 -2.55 10.84
N ARG A 12 -18.50 -1.52 10.89
CA ARG A 12 -18.51 -0.44 9.88
C ARG A 12 -17.18 0.32 9.82
N GLN A 13 -16.59 0.64 10.97
CA GLN A 13 -15.28 1.29 11.02
C GLN A 13 -14.16 0.40 10.48
N ALA A 14 -14.22 -0.91 10.73
CA ALA A 14 -13.24 -1.85 10.24
C ALA A 14 -13.28 -1.96 8.71
N GLU A 15 -14.46 -1.95 8.11
CA GLU A 15 -14.62 -1.94 6.65
C GLU A 15 -13.96 -0.72 6.01
N VAL A 16 -14.25 0.48 6.53
CA VAL A 16 -13.65 1.74 6.05
C VAL A 16 -12.12 1.69 6.15
N ARG A 17 -11.59 1.25 7.30
CA ARG A 17 -10.14 1.09 7.48
C ARG A 17 -9.55 0.03 6.54
N ARG A 18 -10.26 -1.07 6.28
CA ARG A 18 -9.81 -2.13 5.37
C ARG A 18 -9.65 -1.58 3.96
N GLN A 19 -10.65 -0.85 3.46
CA GLN A 19 -10.62 -0.28 2.11
C GLN A 19 -9.48 0.74 1.95
N HIS A 20 -9.33 1.65 2.91
CA HIS A 20 -8.23 2.61 2.92
C HIS A 20 -6.85 1.95 2.99
N ASN A 21 -6.68 0.96 3.87
CA ASN A 21 -5.39 0.30 4.01
C ASN A 21 -5.09 -0.63 2.82
N ALA A 22 -6.10 -1.15 2.13
CA ALA A 22 -5.92 -1.95 0.93
C ALA A 22 -5.34 -1.09 -0.21
N SER A 23 -5.84 0.12 -0.42
CA SER A 23 -5.29 1.03 -1.44
C SER A 23 -3.84 1.41 -1.12
N LEU A 24 -3.54 1.81 0.13
CA LEU A 24 -2.18 2.12 0.55
C LEU A 24 -1.21 0.95 0.36
N LYS A 25 -1.62 -0.27 0.76
CA LYS A 25 -0.79 -1.47 0.57
C LYS A 25 -0.55 -1.78 -0.92
N SER A 26 -1.56 -1.60 -1.77
CA SER A 26 -1.43 -1.82 -3.21
C SER A 26 -0.46 -0.83 -3.85
N SER A 27 -0.55 0.45 -3.49
CA SER A 27 0.36 1.50 -3.95
C SER A 27 1.80 1.20 -3.54
N LEU A 28 2.04 0.88 -2.27
CA LEU A 28 3.36 0.49 -1.76
C LEU A 28 3.92 -0.72 -2.51
N ARG A 29 3.12 -1.77 -2.71
CA ARG A 29 3.57 -2.95 -3.45
C ARG A 29 3.94 -2.63 -4.90
N THR A 30 3.20 -1.73 -5.54
CA THR A 30 3.45 -1.30 -6.92
C THR A 30 4.74 -0.48 -7.02
N ALA A 31 4.95 0.47 -6.11
CA ALA A 31 6.19 1.23 -5.97
C ALA A 31 7.40 0.30 -5.85
N LEU A 32 7.36 -0.65 -4.91
CA LEU A 32 8.43 -1.63 -4.72
C LEU A 32 8.67 -2.50 -5.96
N LYS A 33 7.60 -2.91 -6.66
CA LYS A 33 7.70 -3.69 -7.90
C LYS A 33 8.43 -2.92 -9.00
N LYS A 34 8.13 -1.63 -9.18
CA LYS A 34 8.79 -0.77 -10.18
C LYS A 34 10.28 -0.63 -9.90
N VAL A 35 10.65 -0.34 -8.64
CA VAL A 35 12.05 -0.24 -8.23
C VAL A 35 12.79 -1.56 -8.43
N LYS A 36 12.21 -2.70 -8.01
CA LYS A 36 12.81 -4.03 -8.24
C LYS A 36 13.02 -4.34 -9.73
N LYS A 37 12.06 -3.97 -10.59
CA LYS A 37 12.18 -4.14 -12.04
C LYS A 37 13.31 -3.28 -12.61
N ALA A 38 13.43 -2.03 -12.16
CA ALA A 38 14.52 -1.14 -12.58
C ALA A 38 15.90 -1.67 -12.14
N ILE A 39 16.01 -2.20 -10.92
CA ILE A 39 17.24 -2.83 -10.41
C ILE A 39 17.60 -4.08 -11.24
N ALA A 40 16.62 -4.94 -11.55
CA ALA A 40 16.85 -6.13 -12.37
C ALA A 40 17.32 -5.80 -13.79
N GLY A 41 16.99 -4.61 -14.31
CA GLY A 41 17.47 -4.10 -15.60
C GLY A 41 18.93 -3.62 -15.58
N GLY A 42 19.60 -3.59 -14.43
CA GLY A 42 21.03 -3.26 -14.32
C GLY A 42 21.37 -1.77 -14.37
N ASP A 43 20.41 -0.89 -14.64
CA ASP A 43 20.61 0.56 -14.66
C ASP A 43 20.42 1.19 -13.26
N LYS A 44 21.54 1.51 -12.61
CA LYS A 44 21.60 2.13 -11.28
C LYS A 44 21.02 3.55 -11.26
N ALA A 45 21.16 4.32 -12.33
CA ALA A 45 20.65 5.69 -12.39
C ALA A 45 19.12 5.68 -12.50
N ALA A 46 18.58 4.82 -13.36
CA ALA A 46 17.14 4.62 -13.50
C ALA A 46 16.49 4.10 -12.21
N ALA A 47 17.12 3.14 -11.53
CA ALA A 47 16.64 2.62 -10.24
C ALA A 47 16.62 3.69 -9.14
N THR A 48 17.65 4.55 -9.08
CA THR A 48 17.72 5.65 -8.09
C THR A 48 16.65 6.70 -8.35
N LYS A 49 16.38 7.02 -9.62
CA LYS A 49 15.33 7.95 -10.02
C LYS A 49 13.94 7.42 -9.66
N GLU A 50 13.66 6.14 -9.98
CA GLU A 50 12.39 5.51 -9.66
C GLU A 50 12.19 5.40 -8.14
N PHE A 51 13.25 5.06 -7.39
CA PHE A 51 13.18 5.03 -5.92
C PHE A 51 12.79 6.39 -5.33
N LYS A 52 13.44 7.48 -5.79
CA LYS A 52 13.10 8.85 -5.35
C LYS A 52 11.67 9.24 -5.72
N ALA A 53 11.21 8.86 -6.91
CA ALA A 53 9.85 9.17 -7.37
C ALA A 53 8.74 8.43 -6.60
N GLN A 54 9.06 7.28 -5.99
CA GLN A 54 8.11 6.47 -5.23
C GLN A 54 8.21 6.64 -3.70
N GLN A 55 9.15 7.47 -3.21
CA GLN A 55 9.42 7.67 -1.77
C GLN A 55 8.50 8.73 -1.13
N SER A 56 7.95 9.64 -1.94
CA SER A 56 7.02 10.71 -1.54
C SER A 56 5.57 10.26 -1.61
#